data_AF-A0A660ZRK1-F1
#
_entry.id   AF-A0A660ZRK1-F1
#
_cell.length_a   1.000
_cell.length_b   1.000
_cell.length_c   1.000
_cell.angle_alpha   90.00
_cell.angle_beta   90.00
_cell.angle_gamma   90.00
#
_symmetry.space_group_name_H-M   'P 1'
#
loop_
_entity.id
_entity.type
_entity.pdbx_description
1 polymer ?
#
loop_
_entity_poly.entity_id
_entity_poly.type
_entity_poly.pdbx_seq_one_letter_code
_entity_poly.pdbx_strand_id
1 'polypeptide(L)'
;MSCPRSEIDPLRYLDGVMSPGEREEFQRHLESCEDCTRTVQRFEELGRITRRVKMRDPTDEFWKTYWKSLYRRMERRVAWIFILIGTVIFSVYAIYEMIRSFGVLTLEKVAAAFILIGVLLLLVSVVRERCHQYKVDRYKDVKR
;
A
#
# COMPACT_ATOMS: atom_id res chain seq x y z
N MET A 1 -4.91 12.84 50.77
CA MET A 1 -5.48 14.08 50.19
C MET A 1 -4.92 14.19 48.78
N SER A 2 -5.79 14.30 47.77
CA SER A 2 -5.40 14.40 46.35
C SER A 2 -4.80 15.77 46.10
N CYS A 3 -3.55 15.86 45.62
CA CYS A 3 -2.97 17.15 45.24
C CYS A 3 -3.53 17.58 43.87
N PRO A 4 -4.04 18.82 43.71
CA PRO A 4 -4.57 19.30 42.43
C PRO A 4 -3.53 19.27 41.29
N ARG A 5 -2.25 19.38 41.63
CA ARG A 5 -1.13 19.38 40.67
C ARG A 5 -0.75 17.99 40.17
N SER A 6 -1.28 16.93 40.78
CA SER A 6 -0.89 15.54 40.46
C SER A 6 -1.34 15.06 39.08
N GLU A 7 -2.32 15.72 38.44
CA GLU A 7 -2.90 15.24 37.18
C GLU A 7 -2.03 15.57 35.95
N ILE A 8 -1.48 16.78 35.85
CA ILE A 8 -0.86 17.30 34.61
C ILE A 8 0.62 17.63 34.80
N ASP A 9 1.01 18.19 35.94
CA ASP A 9 2.37 18.65 36.17
C ASP A 9 3.43 17.51 36.13
N PRO A 10 3.17 16.28 36.61
CA PRO A 10 4.08 15.15 36.44
C PRO A 10 4.41 14.83 34.97
N LEU A 11 3.41 14.86 34.08
CA LEU A 11 3.59 14.62 32.64
C LEU A 11 4.38 15.76 32.00
N ARG A 12 4.01 17.01 32.28
CA ARG A 12 4.72 18.20 31.78
C ARG A 12 6.20 18.22 32.22
N TYR A 13 6.47 17.75 33.43
CA TYR A 13 7.83 17.60 33.96
C TYR A 13 8.63 16.52 33.21
N LEU A 14 8.03 15.35 32.98
CA LEU A 14 8.68 14.23 32.28
C LEU A 14 8.90 14.49 30.78
N ASP A 15 7.95 15.16 30.13
CA ASP A 15 8.04 15.54 28.71
C ASP A 15 8.96 16.75 28.47
N GLY A 16 9.39 17.43 29.53
CA GLY A 16 10.32 18.57 29.46
C GLY A 16 9.72 19.85 28.89
N VAL A 17 8.39 20.00 28.93
CA VAL A 17 7.66 21.17 28.38
C VAL A 17 7.52 22.33 29.38
N MET A 18 8.00 22.16 30.62
CA MET A 18 8.02 23.22 31.63
C MET A 18 9.13 24.23 31.37
N SER A 19 8.83 25.52 31.59
CA SER A 19 9.87 26.55 31.64
C SER A 19 10.83 26.32 32.83
N PRO A 20 12.05 26.89 32.82
CA PRO A 20 13.01 26.70 33.91
C PRO A 20 12.46 27.08 35.30
N GLY A 21 11.70 28.18 35.39
CA GLY A 21 11.09 28.63 36.65
C GLY A 21 9.97 27.71 37.16
N GLU A 22 9.09 27.23 36.27
CA GLU A 22 8.04 26.26 36.63
C GLU A 22 8.65 24.94 37.10
N ARG A 23 9.76 24.51 36.49
CA ARG A 23 10.45 23.27 36.83
C ARG A 23 11.04 23.32 38.23
N GLU A 24 11.68 24.42 38.61
CA GLU A 24 12.24 24.61 39.96
C GLU A 24 11.13 24.71 41.03
N GLU A 25 10.00 25.33 40.72
CA GLU A 25 8.83 25.34 41.61
C GLU A 25 8.26 23.94 41.81
N PHE A 26 8.13 23.17 40.73
CA PHE A 26 7.63 21.80 40.79
C PHE A 26 8.61 20.86 41.51
N GLN A 27 9.91 21.05 41.36
CA GLN A 27 10.91 20.27 42.11
C GLN A 27 10.80 20.50 43.62
N ARG A 28 10.66 21.75 44.08
CA ARG A 28 10.39 22.05 45.49
C ARG A 28 9.06 21.45 45.97
N HIS A 29 8.07 21.35 45.08
CA HIS A 29 6.80 20.71 45.38
C HIS A 29 6.94 19.18 45.55
N LEU A 30 7.79 18.52 44.76
CA LEU A 30 8.06 17.08 44.88
C LEU A 30 8.69 16.70 46.23
N GLU A 31 9.48 17.59 46.84
CA GLU A 31 10.07 17.39 48.17
C GLU A 31 9.02 17.37 49.30
N SER A 32 7.88 18.04 49.10
CA SER A 32 6.83 18.20 50.12
C SER A 32 5.57 17.37 49.85
N CYS A 33 5.39 16.84 48.63
CA CYS A 33 4.18 16.13 48.23
C CYS A 33 4.46 14.70 47.76
N GLU A 34 4.10 13.72 48.59
CA GLU A 34 4.24 12.29 48.25
C GLU A 34 3.35 11.85 47.07
N ASP A 35 2.22 12.53 46.85
CA ASP A 35 1.25 12.18 45.81
C ASP A 35 1.79 12.47 44.39
N CYS A 36 2.42 13.64 44.24
CA CYS A 36 3.07 14.04 42.99
C CYS A 36 4.29 13.15 42.71
N THR A 37 5.11 12.85 43.72
CA THR A 37 6.27 11.96 43.59
C THR A 37 5.87 10.55 43.14
N ARG A 38 4.81 9.98 43.73
CA ARG A 38 4.26 8.69 43.31
C ARG A 38 3.77 8.71 41.85
N THR A 39 3.16 9.82 41.42
CA THR A 39 2.60 9.94 40.07
C THR A 39 3.70 10.04 39.01
N VAL A 40 4.77 10.80 39.28
CA VAL A 40 5.97 10.84 38.42
C VAL A 40 6.57 9.44 38.25
N GLN A 41 6.76 8.69 39.34
CA GLN A 41 7.30 7.33 39.28
C GLN A 41 6.43 6.36 38.45
N ARG A 42 5.10 6.47 38.54
CA ARG A 42 4.18 5.66 37.73
C ARG A 42 4.34 5.93 36.23
N PHE A 43 4.42 7.21 35.85
CA PHE A 43 4.60 7.58 34.45
C PHE A 43 5.98 7.20 33.89
N GLU A 44 7.04 7.30 34.70
CA GLU A 44 8.36 6.80 34.33
C GLU A 44 8.36 5.29 34.04
N GLU A 45 7.68 4.49 34.88
CA GLU A 45 7.60 3.04 34.68
C GLU A 45 6.80 2.68 33.42
N LEU A 46 5.68 3.37 33.17
CA LEU A 46 4.92 3.23 31.92
C LEU A 46 5.79 3.57 30.69
N GLY A 47 6.56 4.67 30.74
CA GLY A 47 7.51 5.04 29.70
C GLY A 47 8.57 3.97 29.46
N ARG A 48 9.10 3.36 30.53
CA ARG A 48 10.08 2.27 30.45
C ARG A 48 9.52 1.01 29.81
N ILE A 49 8.29 0.61 30.13
CA ILE A 49 7.61 -0.54 29.51
C ILE A 49 7.39 -0.28 28.02
N THR A 50 6.91 0.92 27.68
CA THR A 50 6.59 1.29 26.29
C THR A 50 7.85 1.36 25.43
N ARG A 51 8.96 1.88 25.98
CA ARG A 51 10.25 1.93 25.29
C ARG A 51 10.87 0.54 25.03
N ARG A 52 10.49 -0.48 25.81
CA ARG A 52 10.88 -1.88 25.55
C ARG A 52 10.12 -2.49 24.36
N VAL A 53 8.97 -1.92 23.99
CA VAL A 53 8.27 -2.26 22.75
C VAL A 53 8.94 -1.50 21.59
N LYS A 54 10.17 -1.88 21.25
CA LYS A 54 10.76 -1.47 19.98
C LYS A 54 10.03 -2.22 18.87
N MET A 55 9.23 -1.50 18.08
CA MET A 55 8.81 -1.99 16.78
C MET A 55 10.07 -2.35 16.00
N ARG A 56 10.19 -3.62 15.61
CA ARG A 56 11.33 -4.10 14.84
C ARG A 56 11.26 -3.42 13.47
N ASP A 57 12.24 -2.57 13.16
CA ASP A 57 12.37 -2.03 11.80
C ASP A 57 12.36 -3.17 10.79
N PRO A 58 11.52 -3.13 9.75
CA PRO A 58 11.46 -4.18 8.76
C PRO A 58 12.82 -4.24 8.05
N THR A 59 13.58 -5.31 8.30
CA THR A 59 14.87 -5.63 7.67
C THR A 59 14.78 -5.51 6.14
N ASP A 60 15.85 -5.04 5.49
CA ASP A 60 15.93 -4.88 4.03
C ASP A 60 15.55 -6.15 3.22
N GLU A 61 15.70 -7.34 3.81
CA GLU A 61 15.25 -8.61 3.23
C GLU A 61 13.73 -8.69 3.03
N PHE A 62 12.96 -8.07 3.93
CA PHE A 62 11.50 -7.95 3.80
C PHE A 62 11.14 -7.13 2.56
N TRP A 63 11.83 -5.99 2.38
CA TRP A 63 11.64 -5.13 1.20
C TRP A 63 12.03 -5.84 -0.10
N LYS A 64 13.18 -6.53 -0.15
CA LYS A 64 13.59 -7.30 -1.33
C LYS A 64 12.56 -8.36 -1.72
N THR A 65 12.02 -9.08 -0.74
CA THR A 65 11.02 -10.14 -0.98
C THR A 65 9.69 -9.56 -1.43
N TYR A 66 9.26 -8.45 -0.80
CA TYR A 66 8.05 -7.72 -1.16
C TYR A 66 8.10 -7.23 -2.62
N TRP A 67 9.19 -6.57 -3.02
CA TRP A 67 9.40 -6.08 -4.39
C TRP A 67 9.40 -7.22 -5.43
N LYS A 68 10.03 -8.36 -5.12
CA LYS A 68 10.06 -9.53 -6.02
C LYS A 68 8.67 -10.17 -6.22
N SER A 69 7.78 -10.07 -5.24
CA SER A 69 6.40 -10.54 -5.35
C SER A 69 5.52 -9.59 -6.17
N LEU A 70 5.73 -8.28 -6.02
CA LEU A 70 4.97 -7.25 -6.73
C LEU A 70 5.33 -7.19 -8.21
N TYR A 71 6.63 -7.26 -8.54
CA TYR A 71 7.10 -7.15 -9.93
C TYR A 71 6.51 -8.25 -10.82
N ARG A 72 6.51 -9.50 -10.35
CA ARG A 72 5.95 -10.66 -11.06
C ARG A 72 4.44 -10.59 -11.28
N ARG A 73 3.71 -9.84 -10.46
CA ARG A 73 2.25 -9.66 -10.59
C ARG A 73 1.90 -8.51 -11.53
N MET A 74 2.76 -7.50 -11.61
CA MET A 74 2.55 -6.31 -12.45
C MET A 74 2.91 -6.56 -13.91
N GLU A 75 3.99 -7.29 -14.19
CA GLU A 75 4.41 -7.57 -15.58
C GLU A 75 3.28 -8.14 -16.43
N ARG A 76 2.56 -9.16 -15.92
CA ARG A 76 1.49 -9.80 -16.68
C ARG A 76 0.31 -8.86 -16.90
N ARG A 77 -0.10 -8.08 -15.88
CA ARG A 77 -1.23 -7.15 -16.02
C ARG A 77 -0.91 -6.02 -16.99
N VAL A 78 0.29 -5.46 -16.90
CA VAL A 78 0.77 -4.40 -17.79
C VAL A 78 0.87 -4.93 -19.22
N ALA A 79 1.46 -6.11 -19.43
CA ALA A 79 1.54 -6.73 -20.76
C ALA A 79 0.15 -6.90 -21.41
N TRP A 80 -0.86 -7.33 -20.65
CA TRP A 80 -2.23 -7.45 -21.17
C TRP A 80 -2.85 -6.10 -21.54
N ILE A 81 -2.60 -5.04 -20.77
CA ILE A 81 -3.09 -3.70 -21.08
C ILE A 81 -2.46 -3.20 -22.39
N PHE A 82 -1.15 -3.37 -22.56
CA PHE A 82 -0.47 -2.99 -23.80
C PHE A 82 -0.96 -3.79 -25.01
N ILE A 83 -1.17 -5.10 -24.88
CA ILE A 83 -1.72 -5.94 -25.95
C ILE A 83 -3.14 -5.50 -26.31
N LEU A 84 -3.99 -5.21 -25.32
CA LEU A 84 -5.35 -4.74 -25.54
C LEU A 84 -5.37 -3.41 -26.31
N ILE A 85 -4.57 -2.44 -25.85
CA ILE A 85 -4.45 -1.12 -26.50
C ILE A 85 -3.92 -1.26 -27.94
N GLY A 86 -2.85 -2.03 -28.14
CA GLY A 86 -2.28 -2.26 -29.46
C GLY A 86 -3.28 -2.91 -30.42
N THR A 87 -4.06 -3.88 -29.93
CA THR A 87 -5.09 -4.54 -30.73
C THR A 87 -6.22 -3.59 -31.10
N VAL A 88 -6.66 -2.73 -30.18
CA VAL A 88 -7.70 -1.72 -30.47
C VAL A 88 -7.20 -0.74 -31.54
N ILE A 89 -5.99 -0.20 -31.39
CA ILE A 89 -5.40 0.73 -32.36
C ILE A 89 -5.29 0.08 -33.74
N PHE A 90 -4.75 -1.15 -33.80
CA PHE A 90 -4.60 -1.88 -35.06
C PHE A 90 -5.96 -2.21 -35.70
N SER A 91 -6.97 -2.57 -34.90
CA SER A 91 -8.33 -2.80 -35.38
C SER A 91 -8.95 -1.54 -35.99
N VAL A 92 -8.82 -0.40 -35.31
CA VAL A 92 -9.32 0.89 -35.82
C VAL A 92 -8.62 1.26 -37.13
N TYR A 93 -7.30 1.06 -37.23
CA TYR A 93 -6.55 1.33 -38.46
C TYR A 93 -6.98 0.41 -39.61
N ALA A 94 -7.15 -0.89 -39.35
CA ALA A 94 -7.62 -1.84 -40.35
C ALA A 94 -9.03 -1.50 -40.86
N ILE A 95 -9.93 -1.11 -39.95
CA ILE A 95 -11.29 -0.66 -40.31
C ILE A 95 -11.23 0.63 -41.13
N TYR A 96 -10.39 1.59 -40.75
CA TYR A 96 -10.19 2.83 -41.50
C TYR A 96 -9.74 2.54 -42.94
N GLU A 97 -8.76 1.66 -43.12
CA GLU A 97 -8.24 1.28 -44.44
C GLU A 97 -9.29 0.53 -45.28
N MET A 98 -10.11 -0.29 -44.62
CA MET A 98 -11.24 -0.98 -45.25
C MET A 98 -12.31 0.00 -45.74
N ILE A 99 -12.65 1.01 -44.93
CA ILE A 99 -13.63 2.05 -45.30
C ILE A 99 -13.12 2.89 -46.47
N ARG A 100 -11.82 3.21 -46.51
CA ARG A 100 -11.23 4.02 -47.57
C ARG A 100 -11.20 3.31 -48.93
N SER A 101 -11.22 1.98 -48.94
CA SER A 101 -10.95 1.16 -50.12
C SER A 101 -12.09 0.21 -50.49
N PHE A 102 -13.33 0.65 -50.25
CA PHE A 102 -14.60 -0.10 -50.38
C PHE A 102 -14.88 -0.74 -51.76
N GLY A 103 -14.09 -0.45 -52.80
CA GLY A 103 -14.37 -0.86 -54.18
C GLY A 103 -13.67 -2.14 -54.67
N VAL A 104 -12.62 -2.62 -53.99
CA VAL A 104 -11.89 -3.84 -54.40
C VAL A 104 -11.62 -4.73 -53.19
N LEU A 105 -12.36 -5.81 -53.07
CA LEU A 105 -12.09 -6.92 -52.15
C LEU A 105 -10.85 -7.68 -52.66
N THR A 106 -9.68 -7.14 -52.37
CA THR A 106 -8.40 -7.80 -52.64
C THR A 106 -8.13 -8.87 -51.56
N LEU A 107 -7.47 -9.95 -51.97
CA LEU A 107 -7.18 -11.12 -51.12
C LEU A 107 -6.36 -10.72 -49.88
N GLU A 108 -5.52 -9.70 -50.00
CA GLU A 108 -4.78 -9.07 -48.91
C GLU A 108 -5.68 -8.52 -47.78
N LYS A 109 -6.85 -7.95 -48.10
CA LYS A 109 -7.78 -7.37 -47.12
C LYS A 109 -8.55 -8.46 -46.38
N VAL A 110 -8.90 -9.54 -47.08
CA VAL A 110 -9.53 -10.72 -46.46
C VAL A 110 -8.54 -11.39 -45.50
N ALA A 111 -7.28 -11.56 -45.93
CA ALA A 111 -6.23 -12.10 -45.07
C ALA A 111 -6.00 -11.22 -43.82
N ALA A 112 -5.94 -9.90 -43.99
CA ALA A 112 -5.81 -8.95 -42.87
C ALA A 112 -7.00 -9.03 -41.90
N ALA A 113 -8.22 -9.15 -42.41
CA ALA A 113 -9.43 -9.29 -41.58
C ALA A 113 -9.42 -10.60 -40.77
N PHE A 114 -9.02 -11.73 -41.37
CA PHE A 114 -8.91 -13.00 -40.67
C PHE A 114 -7.83 -12.99 -39.59
N ILE A 115 -6.68 -12.35 -39.84
CA ILE A 115 -5.63 -12.16 -38.83
C ILE A 115 -6.15 -11.30 -37.68
N LEU A 116 -6.85 -10.20 -37.98
CA LEU A 116 -7.46 -9.34 -36.96
C LEU A 116 -8.44 -10.11 -36.07
N ILE A 117 -9.34 -10.87 -36.69
CA ILE A 117 -10.31 -11.72 -35.99
C ILE A 117 -9.60 -12.77 -35.14
N GLY A 118 -8.54 -13.40 -35.65
CA GLY A 118 -7.73 -14.37 -34.91
C GLY A 118 -7.07 -13.75 -33.67
N VAL A 119 -6.50 -12.56 -33.78
CA VAL A 119 -5.91 -11.83 -32.64
C VAL A 119 -6.98 -11.47 -31.61
N LEU A 120 -8.14 -10.99 -32.05
CA LEU A 120 -9.26 -10.67 -31.17
C LEU A 120 -9.78 -11.91 -30.44
N LEU A 121 -9.93 -13.05 -31.13
CA LEU A 121 -10.35 -14.31 -30.52
C LEU A 121 -9.35 -14.84 -29.50
N LEU A 122 -8.05 -14.76 -29.78
CA LEU A 122 -7.00 -15.11 -28.82
C LEU A 122 -7.07 -14.22 -27.57
N LEU A 123 -7.27 -12.91 -27.76
CA LEU A 123 -7.46 -11.97 -26.66
C LEU A 123 -8.67 -12.33 -25.80
N VAL A 124 -9.83 -12.59 -26.41
CA VAL A 124 -11.05 -13.00 -25.70
C VAL A 124 -10.86 -14.32 -24.97
N SER A 125 -10.18 -15.30 -25.59
CA SER A 125 -9.87 -16.59 -24.96
C SER A 125 -9.05 -16.40 -23.69
N VAL A 126 -8.00 -15.57 -23.75
CA VAL A 126 -7.15 -15.36 -22.57
C VAL A 126 -7.84 -14.52 -21.51
N VAL A 127 -8.62 -13.49 -21.88
CA VAL A 127 -9.44 -12.73 -20.92
C VAL A 127 -10.43 -13.66 -20.22
N ARG A 128 -11.11 -14.54 -20.96
CA ARG A 128 -12.05 -15.52 -20.40
C ARG A 128 -11.36 -16.46 -19.43
N GLU A 129 -10.21 -17.01 -19.83
CA GLU A 129 -9.42 -17.90 -18.98
C GLU A 129 -8.96 -17.19 -17.69
N ARG A 130 -8.57 -15.92 -17.79
CA ARG A 130 -8.18 -15.10 -16.64
C ARG A 130 -9.35 -14.76 -15.73
N CYS A 131 -10.52 -14.42 -16.27
CA CYS A 131 -11.74 -14.19 -15.49
C CYS A 131 -12.18 -15.48 -14.77
N HIS A 132 -12.07 -16.63 -15.44
CA HIS A 132 -12.39 -17.92 -14.86
C HIS A 132 -11.41 -18.28 -13.74
N GLN A 133 -10.09 -18.18 -13.97
CA GLN A 133 -9.09 -18.41 -12.92
C GLN A 133 -9.25 -17.44 -11.75
N TYR A 134 -9.52 -16.15 -12.00
CA TYR A 134 -9.76 -15.19 -10.92
C TYR A 134 -11.02 -15.53 -10.09
N LYS A 135 -12.05 -16.13 -10.69
CA LYS A 135 -13.25 -16.56 -9.94
C LYS A 135 -13.05 -17.89 -9.21
N VAL A 136 -12.27 -18.81 -9.76
CA VAL A 136 -12.10 -20.18 -9.25
C VAL A 136 -10.95 -20.31 -8.24
N ASP A 137 -10.02 -19.34 -8.21
CA ASP A 137 -8.87 -19.42 -7.30
C ASP A 137 -9.27 -19.21 -5.83
N ARG A 138 -9.45 -20.33 -5.13
CA ARG A 138 -9.81 -20.48 -3.70
C ARG A 138 -8.67 -20.07 -2.77
N TYR A 139 -7.46 -19.79 -3.28
CA TYR A 139 -6.26 -19.47 -2.49
C TYR A 139 -5.87 -17.98 -2.53
N LYS A 140 -6.82 -17.06 -2.75
CA LYS A 140 -6.56 -15.62 -2.74
C LYS A 140 -6.09 -15.06 -1.40
N ASP A 141 -6.43 -15.71 -0.29
CA ASP A 141 -6.23 -15.18 1.07
C ASP A 141 -5.13 -15.90 1.88
N VAL A 142 -4.42 -16.87 1.31
CA VAL A 142 -3.33 -17.53 2.04
C VAL A 142 -2.06 -16.68 1.93
N LYS A 143 -1.87 -15.79 2.90
CA LYS A 143 -0.57 -15.17 3.19
C LYS A 143 0.36 -16.26 3.72
N ARG A 144 1.49 -16.48 3.05
CA ARG A 144 2.60 -17.32 3.52
C ARG A 144 3.71 -16.44 4.07
#